data_AF-A0A0M8K5C9-F1
#
_entry.id   AF-A0A0M8K5C9-F1
#
_cell.length_a   1.000
_cell.length_b   1.000
_cell.length_c   1.000
_cell.angle_alpha   90.00
_cell.angle_beta   90.00
_cell.angle_gamma   90.00
#
_symmetry.space_group_name_H-M   'P 1'
#
loop_
_entity.id
_entity.type
_entity.pdbx_description
1 polymer ?
#
loop_
_entity_poly.entity_id
_entity_poly.type
_entity_poly.pdbx_seq_one_letter_code
_entity_poly.pdbx_strand_id
1 'polypeptide(L)'
;MVKVELLREAVERSLLSYDPLRTGECEIFVDVEESGTVVLRGFARTDSLKFVAEQLAREVEGVREVRNEMYSDDELTVAVARRLQEVDGGWLAPLPLPIRVVRGHVMLYGAVPTEAAREEIVRIVQAVPGVLDVHDHMVVDPVSIERVLAPKKRRKRKKSAGGEAKQAMVGGRPVTEADLPAWALKPKEEWTKEDFQARAKAKMAFKKGEGPDPKELEEAGKILREGAQAAAAAADEGEGDEDDLFGFGAEPAAAQPVQAAVPEGPIDLAKVPAEVLAELKQKYPEWALKPKDQWSAEDFKAQAKAKSAFKKGEGPDPKQVIAEAQQALREAVAKASAGAGAAAAAETTDPRRAALMALRQQFPMWALKPRRQWTADDFREAAEAKIAELRGQGMPVAEIRAKAQEALEKAQRGEVSEGPGVGVATKRELTEEEVQAIIAKLSEQYPAWALKPKDQWSAEDFKAQAKAKSAFKKGEGPDPKQIIAEAQAALEKAKQEALKAAATAAPSSAAKAAPGEIPPELLEKYPSWALKPKDQWSAEEFKAFAKAKSAFKKGEGPDPEAIIAEAQAALNG
;
A
#
# COMPACT_ATOMS: atom_id res chain seq x y z
N MET A 1 14.11 29.07 -50.27
CA MET A 1 13.38 27.82 -50.59
C MET A 1 14.33 26.63 -50.75
N VAL A 2 15.24 26.58 -51.74
CA VAL A 2 16.13 25.40 -51.99
C VAL A 2 16.90 24.88 -50.77
N LYS A 3 17.36 25.75 -49.85
CA LYS A 3 18.09 25.32 -48.63
C LYS A 3 17.22 24.56 -47.62
N VAL A 4 15.94 24.89 -47.52
CA VAL A 4 15.01 24.28 -46.55
C VAL A 4 14.64 22.86 -47.00
N GLU A 5 14.37 22.70 -48.29
CA GLU A 5 14.06 21.38 -48.89
C GLU A 5 15.26 20.43 -48.80
N LEU A 6 16.48 20.92 -49.06
CA LEU A 6 17.69 20.11 -48.90
C LEU A 6 17.92 19.69 -47.44
N LEU A 7 17.67 20.59 -46.49
CA LEU A 7 17.80 20.26 -45.07
C LEU A 7 16.74 19.24 -44.65
N ARG A 8 15.50 19.39 -45.11
CA ARG A 8 14.43 18.41 -44.88
C ARG A 8 14.80 17.04 -45.43
N GLU A 9 15.28 16.95 -46.67
CA GLU A 9 15.69 15.68 -47.28
C GLU A 9 16.88 15.04 -46.54
N ALA A 10 17.83 15.85 -46.06
CA ALA A 10 18.94 15.37 -45.26
C ALA A 10 18.47 14.77 -43.91
N VAL A 11 17.51 15.42 -43.25
CA VAL A 11 16.88 14.90 -42.02
C VAL A 11 16.10 13.62 -42.29
N GLU A 12 15.27 13.59 -43.33
CA GLU A 12 14.52 12.38 -43.71
C GLU A 12 15.47 11.21 -44.03
N ARG A 13 16.57 11.47 -44.76
CA ARG A 13 17.60 10.47 -45.05
C ARG A 13 18.31 9.98 -43.78
N SER A 14 18.58 10.87 -42.82
CA SER A 14 19.16 10.50 -41.52
C SER A 14 18.22 9.59 -40.72
N LEU A 15 16.93 9.95 -40.63
CA LEU A 15 15.93 9.14 -39.94
C LEU A 15 15.77 7.75 -40.56
N LEU A 16 15.74 7.69 -41.90
CA LEU A 16 15.63 6.43 -42.65
C LEU A 16 16.87 5.55 -42.56
N SER A 17 18.03 6.10 -42.17
CA SER A 17 19.27 5.33 -41.99
C SER A 17 19.20 4.37 -40.79
N TYR A 18 18.32 4.66 -39.82
CA TYR A 18 18.17 3.85 -38.62
C TYR A 18 17.04 2.82 -38.80
N ASP A 19 17.43 1.55 -38.90
CA ASP A 19 16.54 0.45 -39.25
C ASP A 19 15.29 0.31 -38.35
N PRO A 20 15.38 0.50 -37.01
CA PRO A 20 14.20 0.42 -36.14
C PRO A 20 13.15 1.52 -36.37
N LEU A 21 13.52 2.71 -36.85
CA LEU A 21 12.52 3.74 -37.21
C LEU A 21 11.84 3.42 -38.54
N ARG A 22 12.60 2.83 -39.48
CA ARG A 22 12.09 2.43 -40.80
C ARG A 22 11.17 1.21 -40.74
N THR A 23 11.51 0.23 -39.91
CA THR A 23 10.76 -1.04 -39.79
C THR A 23 9.74 -1.02 -38.64
N GLY A 24 9.89 -0.10 -37.68
CA GLY A 24 9.07 -0.02 -36.48
C GLY A 24 7.70 0.61 -36.65
N GLU A 25 7.20 0.74 -37.89
CA GLU A 25 5.91 1.38 -38.22
C GLU A 25 5.75 2.80 -37.62
N CYS A 26 6.85 3.54 -37.50
CA CYS A 26 6.79 4.93 -37.03
C CYS A 26 6.29 5.83 -38.15
N GLU A 27 5.35 6.71 -37.84
CA GLU A 27 4.83 7.69 -38.78
C GLU A 27 5.43 9.04 -38.41
N ILE A 28 6.44 9.48 -39.16
CA ILE A 28 7.23 10.68 -38.84
C ILE A 28 7.09 11.67 -39.98
N PHE A 29 6.57 12.85 -39.65
CA PHE A 29 6.51 14.00 -40.53
C PHE A 29 7.59 15.00 -40.11
N VAL A 30 8.37 15.45 -41.09
CA VAL A 30 9.47 16.40 -40.87
C VAL A 30 9.12 17.71 -41.53
N ASP A 31 9.00 18.76 -40.73
CA ASP A 31 8.85 20.13 -41.17
C ASP A 31 10.09 20.94 -40.81
N VAL A 32 10.49 21.84 -41.71
CA VAL A 32 11.69 22.66 -41.52
C VAL A 32 11.34 24.12 -41.73
N GLU A 33 11.65 24.95 -40.74
CA GLU A 33 11.48 26.39 -40.80
C GLU A 33 12.70 27.07 -41.44
N GLU A 34 12.52 28.28 -41.97
CA GLU A 34 13.62 29.07 -42.58
C GLU A 34 14.72 29.44 -41.56
N SER A 35 14.40 29.42 -40.27
CA SER A 35 15.31 29.64 -39.15
C SER A 35 16.36 28.52 -38.98
N GLY A 36 16.14 27.35 -39.57
CA GLY A 36 16.91 26.12 -39.34
C GLY A 36 16.36 25.26 -38.19
N THR A 37 15.13 25.54 -37.73
CA THR A 37 14.42 24.72 -36.74
C THR A 37 13.67 23.59 -37.44
N VAL A 38 13.87 22.36 -36.96
CA VAL A 38 13.21 21.15 -37.46
C VAL A 38 12.11 20.77 -36.48
N VAL A 39 10.87 20.62 -36.97
CA VAL A 39 9.73 20.13 -36.19
C VAL A 39 9.45 18.69 -36.62
N LEU A 40 9.53 17.77 -35.67
CA LEU A 40 9.18 16.36 -35.87
C LEU A 40 7.77 16.13 -35.35
N ARG A 41 6.87 15.65 -36.21
CA ARG A 41 5.47 15.35 -35.88
C ARG A 41 5.13 13.90 -36.18
N GLY A 42 4.10 13.37 -35.53
CA GLY A 42 3.59 12.01 -35.77
C GLY A 42 3.76 11.07 -34.58
N PHE A 43 3.91 9.77 -34.85
CA PHE A 43 3.84 8.72 -33.84
C PHE A 43 5.08 7.81 -33.84
N ALA A 44 5.55 7.51 -32.64
CA ALA A 44 6.56 6.49 -32.38
C ALA A 44 5.99 5.35 -31.55
N ARG A 45 6.47 4.13 -31.79
CA ARG A 45 6.00 2.97 -31.04
C ARG A 45 6.44 2.96 -29.58
N THR A 46 7.61 3.53 -29.29
CA THR A 46 8.17 3.62 -27.94
C THR A 46 8.83 4.97 -27.70
N ASP A 47 8.95 5.37 -26.43
CA ASP A 47 9.65 6.60 -26.05
C ASP A 47 11.12 6.61 -26.51
N SER A 48 11.77 5.45 -26.53
CA SER A 48 13.16 5.34 -26.99
C SER A 48 13.28 5.67 -28.49
N LEU A 49 12.32 5.24 -29.32
CA LEU A 49 12.32 5.57 -30.75
C LEU A 49 12.06 7.05 -30.98
N LYS A 50 11.12 7.65 -30.24
CA LYS A 50 10.87 9.10 -30.25
C LYS A 50 12.15 9.89 -29.92
N PHE A 51 12.90 9.46 -28.90
CA PHE A 51 14.16 10.10 -28.51
C PHE A 51 15.26 9.94 -29.58
N VAL A 52 15.41 8.74 -30.14
CA VAL A 52 16.41 8.48 -31.19
C VAL A 52 16.12 9.30 -32.44
N ALA A 53 14.86 9.43 -32.86
CA ALA A 53 14.47 10.27 -33.98
C ALA A 53 14.90 11.73 -33.77
N GLU A 54 14.73 12.27 -32.56
CA GLU A 54 15.18 13.62 -32.22
C GLU A 54 16.71 13.76 -32.32
N GLN A 55 17.47 12.79 -31.81
CA GLN A 55 18.93 12.84 -31.89
C GLN A 55 19.42 12.77 -33.33
N LEU A 56 18.87 11.86 -34.13
CA LEU A 56 19.23 11.71 -35.55
C LEU A 56 18.91 12.96 -36.37
N ALA A 57 17.83 13.66 -36.05
CA ALA A 57 17.51 14.94 -36.69
C ALA A 57 18.48 16.04 -36.25
N ARG A 58 18.89 16.05 -34.97
CA ARG A 58 19.82 17.05 -34.42
C ARG A 58 21.25 16.91 -34.95
N GLU A 59 21.67 15.69 -35.29
CA GLU A 59 23.00 15.40 -35.83
C GLU A 59 23.17 15.86 -37.29
N VAL A 60 22.08 16.19 -38.00
CA VAL A 60 22.16 16.65 -39.38
C VAL A 60 22.77 18.04 -39.47
N GLU A 61 23.80 18.17 -40.29
CA GLU A 61 24.48 19.44 -40.52
C GLU A 61 23.51 20.51 -41.06
N GLY A 62 23.46 21.66 -40.39
CA GLY A 62 22.56 22.77 -40.72
C GLY A 62 21.31 22.85 -39.85
N VAL A 63 21.00 21.83 -39.04
CA VAL A 63 19.94 21.89 -38.03
C VAL A 63 20.43 22.72 -36.84
N ARG A 64 19.65 23.73 -36.45
CA ARG A 64 19.96 24.59 -35.29
C ARG A 64 19.22 24.17 -34.03
N GLU A 65 17.97 23.79 -34.19
CA GLU A 65 17.06 23.41 -33.10
C GLU A 65 16.14 22.29 -33.62
N VAL A 66 15.81 21.35 -32.74
CA VAL A 66 14.82 20.31 -33.03
C VAL A 66 13.68 20.43 -32.03
N ARG A 67 12.46 20.59 -32.52
CA ARG A 67 11.22 20.54 -31.74
C ARG A 67 10.54 19.21 -31.99
N ASN A 68 10.55 18.37 -30.98
CA ASN A 68 9.94 17.05 -31.03
C ASN A 68 8.49 17.13 -30.53
N GLU A 69 7.55 17.17 -31.46
CA GLU A 69 6.10 17.17 -31.21
C GLU A 69 5.48 15.78 -31.50
N MET A 70 6.31 14.73 -31.56
CA MET A 70 5.83 13.36 -31.76
C MET A 70 5.19 12.82 -30.47
N TYR A 71 4.22 11.93 -30.60
CA TYR A 71 3.67 11.14 -29.50
C TYR A 71 4.23 9.73 -29.53
N SER A 72 4.49 9.13 -28.37
CA SER A 72 4.78 7.71 -28.29
C SER A 72 3.54 6.92 -27.85
N ASP A 73 3.41 5.68 -28.32
CA ASP A 73 2.31 4.81 -27.87
C ASP A 73 2.39 4.53 -26.37
N ASP A 74 3.61 4.45 -25.81
CA ASP A 74 3.84 4.28 -24.37
C ASP A 74 3.35 5.50 -23.58
N GLU A 75 3.72 6.71 -24.03
CA GLU A 75 3.30 7.99 -23.44
C GLU A 75 1.77 8.14 -23.49
N LEU A 76 1.16 7.85 -24.64
CA LEU A 76 -0.29 7.87 -24.80
C LEU A 76 -0.98 6.85 -23.92
N THR A 77 -0.44 5.62 -23.80
CA THR A 77 -0.99 4.60 -22.90
C THR A 77 -1.02 5.10 -21.45
N VAL A 78 0.08 5.72 -20.99
CA VAL A 78 0.16 6.28 -19.63
C VAL A 78 -0.77 7.49 -19.47
N ALA A 79 -0.85 8.36 -20.47
CA ALA A 79 -1.74 9.53 -20.45
C ALA A 79 -3.22 9.13 -20.36
N VAL A 80 -3.64 8.15 -21.17
CA VAL A 80 -5.00 7.59 -21.12
C VAL A 80 -5.27 6.93 -19.77
N ALA A 81 -4.37 6.07 -19.29
CA ALA A 81 -4.54 5.41 -17.99
C ALA A 81 -4.65 6.42 -16.84
N ARG A 82 -3.83 7.49 -16.85
CA ARG A 82 -3.90 8.57 -15.87
C ARG A 82 -5.23 9.32 -15.97
N ARG A 83 -5.66 9.67 -17.19
CA ARG A 83 -6.91 10.42 -17.38
C ARG A 83 -8.13 9.64 -16.89
N LEU A 84 -8.16 8.33 -17.14
CA LEU A 84 -9.21 7.46 -16.61
C LEU A 84 -9.21 7.43 -15.08
N GLN A 85 -8.04 7.39 -14.44
CA GLN A 85 -7.94 7.43 -12.97
C GLN A 85 -8.39 8.76 -12.35
N GLU A 86 -8.13 9.89 -13.01
CA GLU A 86 -8.44 11.23 -12.48
C GLU A 86 -9.93 11.56 -12.48
N VAL A 87 -10.65 11.17 -13.53
CA VAL A 87 -12.09 11.49 -13.68
C VAL A 87 -12.98 10.63 -12.77
N ASP A 88 -12.44 9.52 -12.29
CA ASP A 88 -13.22 8.35 -11.92
C ASP A 88 -13.97 8.41 -10.59
N GLY A 89 -13.55 9.24 -9.63
CA GLY A 89 -14.14 9.24 -8.28
C GLY A 89 -14.13 7.87 -7.55
N GLY A 90 -13.49 6.83 -8.11
CA GLY A 90 -13.38 5.47 -7.57
C GLY A 90 -14.26 4.37 -8.19
N TRP A 91 -15.09 4.64 -9.21
CA TRP A 91 -16.06 3.64 -9.72
C TRP A 91 -15.53 2.74 -10.86
N LEU A 92 -14.66 3.23 -11.75
CA LEU A 92 -13.94 2.40 -12.75
C LEU A 92 -12.53 2.00 -12.28
N ALA A 93 -11.98 2.70 -11.28
CA ALA A 93 -10.65 2.45 -10.69
C ALA A 93 -10.39 1.01 -10.20
N PRO A 94 -11.40 0.21 -9.77
CA PRO A 94 -11.17 -1.18 -9.43
C PRO A 94 -10.94 -2.07 -10.65
N LEU A 95 -11.36 -1.68 -11.86
CA LEU A 95 -11.41 -2.54 -13.04
C LEU A 95 -10.08 -2.46 -13.81
N PRO A 96 -9.33 -3.57 -13.95
CA PRO A 96 -8.18 -3.60 -14.84
C PRO A 96 -8.69 -3.60 -16.29
N LEU A 97 -8.80 -2.42 -16.90
CA LEU A 97 -9.11 -2.26 -18.32
C LEU A 97 -7.81 -2.39 -19.12
N PRO A 98 -7.64 -3.45 -19.94
CA PRO A 98 -6.51 -3.55 -20.84
C PRO A 98 -6.64 -2.49 -21.94
N ILE A 99 -5.68 -1.57 -21.97
CA ILE A 99 -5.59 -0.52 -22.98
C ILE A 99 -4.45 -0.90 -23.91
N ARG A 100 -4.69 -0.85 -25.21
CA ARG A 100 -3.64 -1.00 -26.22
C ARG A 100 -3.65 0.23 -27.11
N VAL A 101 -2.51 0.88 -27.26
CA VAL A 101 -2.36 2.04 -28.15
C VAL A 101 -1.43 1.65 -29.29
N VAL A 102 -1.81 2.01 -30.52
CA VAL A 102 -0.99 1.86 -31.71
C VAL A 102 -1.20 3.07 -32.60
N ARG A 103 -0.15 3.88 -32.82
CA ARG A 103 -0.17 5.07 -33.70
C ARG A 103 -1.33 6.02 -33.40
N GLY A 104 -1.58 6.29 -32.13
CA GLY A 104 -2.69 7.16 -31.71
C GLY A 104 -4.08 6.52 -31.76
N HIS A 105 -4.23 5.28 -32.23
CA HIS A 105 -5.46 4.50 -32.12
C HIS A 105 -5.49 3.75 -30.80
N VAL A 106 -6.51 4.00 -29.98
CA VAL A 106 -6.68 3.36 -28.68
C VAL A 106 -7.70 2.24 -28.78
N MET A 107 -7.31 1.03 -28.42
CA MET A 107 -8.20 -0.12 -28.33
C MET A 107 -8.49 -0.41 -26.86
N LEU A 108 -9.78 -0.39 -26.51
CA LEU A 108 -10.27 -0.62 -25.15
C LEU A 108 -10.90 -2.00 -25.06
N TYR A 109 -10.46 -2.79 -24.08
CA TYR A 109 -10.99 -4.12 -23.81
C TYR A 109 -11.45 -4.23 -22.36
N GLY A 110 -12.20 -5.28 -22.06
CA GLY A 110 -12.55 -5.65 -20.69
C GLY A 110 -14.04 -5.54 -20.41
N ALA A 111 -14.37 -5.61 -19.12
CA ALA A 111 -15.73 -5.59 -18.64
C ALA A 111 -16.00 -4.27 -17.90
N VAL A 112 -17.14 -3.66 -18.17
CA VAL A 112 -17.60 -2.41 -17.55
C VAL A 112 -18.97 -2.60 -16.91
N PRO A 113 -19.28 -1.95 -15.78
CA PRO A 113 -20.48 -2.26 -15.01
C PRO A 113 -21.78 -1.80 -15.69
N THR A 114 -21.74 -0.69 -16.42
CA THR A 114 -22.91 -0.06 -17.04
C THR A 114 -22.55 0.52 -18.41
N GLU A 115 -23.56 0.68 -19.27
CA GLU A 115 -23.39 1.35 -20.57
C GLU A 115 -22.96 2.81 -20.40
N ALA A 116 -23.51 3.52 -19.42
CA ALA A 116 -23.10 4.90 -19.12
C ALA A 116 -21.60 5.00 -18.79
N ALA A 117 -21.05 4.01 -18.08
CA ALA A 117 -19.62 3.97 -17.77
C ALA A 117 -18.79 3.67 -19.03
N ARG A 118 -19.29 2.81 -19.93
CA ARG A 118 -18.67 2.53 -21.23
C ARG A 118 -18.56 3.81 -22.08
N GLU A 119 -19.67 4.54 -22.23
CA GLU A 119 -19.72 5.79 -22.99
C GLU A 119 -18.81 6.87 -22.40
N GLU A 120 -18.81 7.00 -21.07
CA GLU A 120 -17.97 7.99 -20.40
C GLU A 120 -16.47 7.66 -20.53
N ILE A 121 -16.09 6.38 -20.44
CA ILE A 121 -14.70 5.96 -20.73
C ILE A 121 -14.32 6.37 -22.14
N VAL A 122 -15.12 6.04 -23.16
CA VAL A 122 -14.81 6.38 -24.55
C VAL A 122 -14.65 7.89 -24.72
N ARG A 123 -15.55 8.68 -24.13
CA ARG A 123 -15.47 10.15 -24.14
C ARG A 123 -14.18 10.66 -23.49
N ILE A 124 -13.80 10.11 -22.35
CA ILE A 124 -12.57 10.52 -21.63
C ILE A 124 -11.33 10.18 -22.46
N VAL A 125 -11.27 8.99 -23.06
CA VAL A 125 -10.13 8.57 -23.88
C VAL A 125 -10.01 9.43 -25.13
N GLN A 126 -11.12 9.76 -25.79
CA GLN A 126 -11.14 10.66 -26.96
C GLN A 126 -10.66 12.08 -26.63
N ALA A 127 -10.82 12.53 -25.37
CA ALA A 127 -10.37 13.85 -24.94
C ALA A 127 -8.85 13.93 -24.68
N VAL A 128 -8.12 12.81 -24.72
CA VAL A 128 -6.67 12.79 -24.47
C VAL A 128 -5.93 13.34 -25.70
N PRO A 129 -5.06 14.36 -25.55
CA PRO A 129 -4.27 14.88 -26.66
C PRO A 129 -3.40 13.79 -27.31
N GLY A 130 -3.41 13.74 -28.64
CA GLY A 130 -2.67 12.75 -29.43
C GLY A 130 -3.43 11.45 -29.71
N VAL A 131 -4.63 11.26 -29.13
CA VAL A 131 -5.53 10.18 -29.54
C VAL A 131 -6.25 10.58 -30.83
N LEU A 132 -6.16 9.73 -31.87
CA LEU A 132 -6.81 9.94 -33.16
C LEU A 132 -8.18 9.27 -33.22
N ASP A 133 -8.27 8.03 -32.73
CA ASP A 133 -9.49 7.23 -32.76
C ASP A 133 -9.53 6.22 -31.59
N VAL A 134 -10.74 5.82 -31.20
CA VAL A 134 -10.98 4.89 -30.10
C VAL A 134 -11.82 3.72 -30.57
N HIS A 135 -11.23 2.52 -30.56
CA HIS A 135 -11.89 1.26 -30.84
C HIS A 135 -12.39 0.62 -29.55
N ASP A 136 -13.70 0.63 -29.39
CA ASP A 136 -14.37 0.06 -28.22
C ASP A 136 -14.70 -1.43 -28.42
N HIS A 137 -14.06 -2.28 -27.62
CA HIS A 137 -14.32 -3.71 -27.51
C HIS A 137 -14.69 -4.12 -26.06
N MET A 138 -15.20 -3.18 -25.27
CA MET A 138 -15.64 -3.41 -23.90
C MET A 138 -17.01 -4.10 -23.86
N VAL A 139 -17.22 -4.96 -22.87
CA VAL A 139 -18.48 -5.68 -22.65
C VAL A 139 -19.13 -5.17 -21.37
N VAL A 140 -20.43 -4.86 -21.41
CA VAL A 140 -21.17 -4.49 -20.21
C VAL A 140 -21.49 -5.74 -19.37
N ASP A 141 -21.01 -5.73 -18.14
CA ASP A 141 -21.17 -6.80 -17.16
C ASP A 141 -21.42 -6.18 -15.78
N PRO A 142 -22.68 -6.18 -15.29
CA PRO A 142 -23.05 -5.52 -14.04
C PRO A 142 -22.39 -6.14 -12.80
N VAL A 143 -21.84 -7.35 -12.91
CA VAL A 143 -21.17 -8.07 -11.81
C VAL A 143 -19.65 -7.95 -11.90
N SER A 144 -19.12 -7.18 -12.85
CA SER A 144 -17.68 -7.00 -13.09
C SER A 144 -16.94 -6.47 -11.85
N ILE A 145 -17.52 -5.46 -11.17
CA ILE A 145 -16.98 -4.89 -9.94
C ILE A 145 -16.88 -5.96 -8.83
N GLU A 146 -17.94 -6.75 -8.64
CA GLU A 146 -17.96 -7.80 -7.63
C GLU A 146 -16.91 -8.90 -7.91
N ARG A 147 -16.67 -9.26 -9.18
CA ARG A 147 -15.64 -10.24 -9.52
C ARG A 147 -14.23 -9.77 -9.22
N VAL A 148 -13.96 -8.47 -9.39
CA VAL A 148 -12.63 -7.93 -9.10
C VAL A 148 -12.41 -7.76 -7.60
N LEU A 149 -13.45 -7.36 -6.86
CA LEU A 149 -13.40 -7.21 -5.40
C LEU A 149 -13.51 -8.54 -4.64
N ALA A 150 -14.08 -9.58 -5.25
CA ALA A 150 -14.19 -10.88 -4.62
C ALA A 150 -12.81 -11.46 -4.30
N PRO A 151 -12.56 -11.92 -3.05
CA PRO A 151 -11.30 -12.56 -2.72
C PRO A 151 -11.12 -13.77 -3.62
N LYS A 152 -10.02 -13.82 -4.39
CA LYS A 152 -9.64 -14.95 -5.24
C LYS A 152 -9.61 -16.21 -4.38
N LYS A 153 -10.74 -16.93 -4.29
CA LYS A 153 -10.77 -18.26 -3.72
C LYS A 153 -9.77 -19.06 -4.55
N ARG A 154 -8.67 -19.49 -3.93
CA ARG A 154 -7.72 -20.43 -4.52
C ARG A 154 -8.53 -21.66 -4.92
N ARG A 155 -9.01 -21.68 -6.16
CA ARG A 155 -9.55 -22.88 -6.78
C ARG A 155 -8.35 -23.81 -6.82
N LYS A 156 -8.27 -24.75 -5.85
CA LYS A 156 -7.49 -25.97 -6.04
C LYS A 156 -7.90 -26.47 -7.41
N ARG A 157 -6.96 -26.46 -8.36
CA ARG A 157 -7.16 -27.00 -9.70
C ARG A 157 -7.74 -28.41 -9.52
N LYS A 158 -9.05 -28.53 -9.67
CA LYS A 158 -9.66 -29.83 -9.92
C LYS A 158 -9.15 -30.15 -11.31
N LYS A 159 -8.23 -31.11 -11.39
CA LYS A 159 -7.68 -31.67 -12.62
C LYS A 159 -8.86 -31.81 -13.58
N SER A 160 -8.92 -30.95 -14.58
CA SER A 160 -9.92 -31.00 -15.62
C SER A 160 -9.75 -32.36 -16.28
N ALA A 161 -10.66 -33.27 -15.97
CA ALA A 161 -10.92 -34.40 -16.84
C ALA A 161 -11.29 -33.78 -18.18
N GLY A 162 -10.46 -34.03 -19.19
CA GLY A 162 -10.87 -33.88 -20.57
C GLY A 162 -12.14 -34.70 -20.77
N GLY A 163 -13.03 -34.20 -21.62
CA GLY A 163 -14.22 -34.90 -22.06
C GLY A 163 -13.86 -36.11 -22.91
N GLU A 164 -13.35 -37.16 -22.27
CA GLU A 164 -13.43 -38.52 -22.79
C GLU A 164 -14.51 -39.25 -21.98
N ALA A 165 -15.47 -39.84 -22.70
CA ALA A 165 -16.50 -40.67 -22.10
C ALA A 165 -15.83 -41.72 -21.20
N LYS A 166 -16.12 -41.69 -19.90
CA LYS A 166 -15.56 -42.65 -18.95
C LYS A 166 -16.06 -44.04 -19.35
N GLN A 167 -15.22 -44.86 -19.95
CA GLN A 167 -15.49 -46.28 -20.16
C GLN A 167 -15.29 -47.01 -18.83
N ALA A 168 -16.24 -47.86 -18.45
CA ALA A 168 -16.13 -48.70 -17.26
C ALA A 168 -15.03 -49.75 -17.48
N MET A 169 -13.99 -49.75 -16.65
CA MET A 169 -12.87 -50.69 -16.76
C MET A 169 -12.65 -51.45 -15.46
N VAL A 170 -12.31 -52.74 -15.57
CA VAL A 170 -11.95 -53.60 -14.44
C VAL A 170 -10.76 -54.46 -14.86
N GLY A 171 -9.66 -54.44 -14.08
CA GLY A 171 -8.43 -55.16 -14.43
C GLY A 171 -7.82 -54.76 -15.77
N GLY A 172 -8.09 -53.54 -16.26
CA GLY A 172 -7.61 -53.01 -17.54
C GLY A 172 -8.39 -53.46 -18.78
N ARG A 173 -9.56 -54.09 -18.62
CA ARG A 173 -10.48 -54.42 -19.73
C ARG A 173 -11.76 -53.58 -19.63
N PRO A 174 -12.35 -53.15 -20.75
CA PRO A 174 -13.66 -52.51 -20.75
C PRO A 174 -14.72 -53.54 -20.36
N VAL A 175 -15.67 -53.13 -19.53
CA VAL A 175 -16.67 -54.02 -18.91
C VAL A 175 -18.07 -53.46 -19.17
N THR A 176 -18.99 -54.34 -19.57
CA THR A 176 -20.40 -54.00 -19.78
C THR A 176 -21.26 -54.48 -18.62
N GLU A 177 -22.56 -54.13 -18.61
CA GLU A 177 -23.49 -54.55 -17.54
C GLU A 177 -23.56 -56.07 -17.36
N ALA A 178 -23.37 -56.85 -18.44
CA ALA A 178 -23.40 -58.31 -18.40
C ALA A 178 -22.19 -58.94 -17.67
N ASP A 179 -21.08 -58.19 -17.59
CA ASP A 179 -19.80 -58.68 -17.06
C ASP A 179 -19.62 -58.34 -15.56
N LEU A 180 -20.51 -57.51 -15.00
CA LEU A 180 -20.48 -57.07 -13.61
C LEU A 180 -21.42 -57.91 -12.73
N PRO A 181 -21.00 -58.26 -11.51
CA PRO A 181 -21.89 -58.95 -10.58
C PRO A 181 -23.03 -58.00 -10.15
N ALA A 182 -24.23 -58.56 -9.95
CA ALA A 182 -25.45 -57.79 -9.68
C ALA A 182 -25.34 -56.82 -8.49
N TRP A 183 -24.50 -57.11 -7.49
CA TRP A 183 -24.26 -56.21 -6.36
C TRP A 183 -23.49 -54.94 -6.76
N ALA A 184 -22.60 -54.99 -7.75
CA ALA A 184 -21.81 -53.84 -8.20
C ALA A 184 -22.65 -52.86 -9.04
N LEU A 185 -23.71 -53.36 -9.68
CA LEU A 185 -24.67 -52.55 -10.44
C LEU A 185 -25.70 -51.84 -9.56
N LYS A 186 -25.83 -52.18 -8.27
CA LYS A 186 -26.72 -51.49 -7.33
C LYS A 186 -25.99 -50.39 -6.55
N PRO A 187 -26.66 -49.26 -6.24
CA PRO A 187 -26.13 -48.30 -5.28
C PRO A 187 -25.98 -48.97 -3.91
N LYS A 188 -24.93 -48.59 -3.18
CA LYS A 188 -24.57 -49.20 -1.89
C LYS A 188 -25.68 -49.12 -0.83
N GLU A 189 -26.58 -48.16 -0.98
CA GLU A 189 -27.76 -47.93 -0.13
C GLU A 189 -28.83 -49.03 -0.28
N GLU A 190 -28.84 -49.75 -1.41
CA GLU A 190 -29.80 -50.82 -1.72
C GLU A 190 -29.23 -52.22 -1.53
N TRP A 191 -28.04 -52.34 -0.95
CA TRP A 191 -27.38 -53.64 -0.80
C TRP A 191 -28.02 -54.48 0.29
N THR A 192 -28.36 -55.71 -0.07
CA THR A 192 -28.82 -56.73 0.88
C THR A 192 -27.64 -57.37 1.60
N LYS A 193 -27.93 -58.12 2.67
CA LYS A 193 -26.90 -58.87 3.41
C LYS A 193 -26.14 -59.86 2.51
N GLU A 194 -26.79 -60.39 1.47
CA GLU A 194 -26.20 -61.29 0.47
C GLU A 194 -25.22 -60.56 -0.45
N ASP A 195 -25.54 -59.31 -0.84
CA ASP A 195 -24.67 -58.46 -1.65
C ASP A 195 -23.36 -58.12 -0.91
N PHE A 196 -23.47 -57.82 0.40
CA PHE A 196 -22.28 -57.61 1.24
C PHE A 196 -21.41 -58.86 1.37
N GLN A 197 -22.02 -60.04 1.46
CA GLN A 197 -21.29 -61.31 1.50
C GLN A 197 -20.63 -61.64 0.15
N ALA A 198 -21.30 -61.36 -0.97
CA ALA A 198 -20.75 -61.52 -2.31
C ALA A 198 -19.53 -60.62 -2.54
N ARG A 199 -19.57 -59.37 -2.08
CA ARG A 199 -18.41 -58.48 -2.07
C ARG A 199 -17.28 -58.98 -1.18
N ALA A 200 -17.60 -59.47 0.03
CA ALA A 200 -16.59 -60.02 0.92
C ALA A 200 -15.88 -61.22 0.27
N LYS A 201 -16.64 -62.08 -0.43
CA LYS A 201 -16.09 -63.19 -1.22
C LYS A 201 -15.21 -62.70 -2.37
N ALA A 202 -15.64 -61.67 -3.12
CA ALA A 202 -14.82 -61.05 -4.17
C ALA A 202 -13.52 -60.45 -3.61
N LYS A 203 -13.58 -59.83 -2.43
CA LYS A 203 -12.39 -59.28 -1.74
C LYS A 203 -11.41 -60.37 -1.31
N MET A 204 -11.92 -61.51 -0.83
CA MET A 204 -11.08 -62.65 -0.47
C MET A 204 -10.45 -63.30 -1.71
N ALA A 205 -11.19 -63.37 -2.82
CA ALA A 205 -10.69 -63.86 -4.10
C ALA A 205 -9.57 -62.96 -4.67
N PHE A 206 -9.77 -61.63 -4.69
CA PHE A 206 -8.74 -60.67 -5.07
C PHE A 206 -7.48 -60.77 -4.19
N LYS A 207 -7.64 -60.90 -2.87
CA LYS A 207 -6.50 -61.06 -1.94
C LYS A 207 -5.72 -62.36 -2.19
N LYS A 208 -6.35 -63.37 -2.78
CA LYS A 208 -5.74 -64.63 -3.20
C LYS A 208 -5.14 -64.56 -4.62
N GLY A 209 -5.24 -63.40 -5.29
CA GLY A 209 -4.78 -63.19 -6.66
C GLY A 209 -5.73 -63.73 -7.72
N GLU A 210 -6.92 -64.18 -7.32
CA GLU A 210 -7.94 -64.76 -8.19
C GLU A 210 -9.10 -63.76 -8.34
N GLY A 211 -9.09 -62.97 -9.42
CA GLY A 211 -10.19 -62.07 -9.78
C GLY A 211 -9.92 -60.58 -9.56
N PRO A 212 -10.82 -59.72 -10.07
CA PRO A 212 -10.62 -58.27 -10.09
C PRO A 212 -10.84 -57.58 -8.73
N ASP A 213 -10.30 -56.36 -8.56
CA ASP A 213 -10.46 -55.58 -7.33
C ASP A 213 -11.95 -55.24 -7.11
N PRO A 214 -12.54 -55.57 -5.94
CA PRO A 214 -13.91 -55.18 -5.62
C PRO A 214 -14.21 -53.69 -5.77
N LYS A 215 -13.20 -52.81 -5.58
CA LYS A 215 -13.38 -51.38 -5.76
C LYS A 215 -13.51 -50.97 -7.23
N GLU A 216 -12.77 -51.64 -8.11
CA GLU A 216 -12.88 -51.41 -9.56
C GLU A 216 -14.24 -51.87 -10.08
N LEU A 217 -14.76 -52.98 -9.57
CA LEU A 217 -16.13 -53.44 -9.88
C LEU A 217 -17.19 -52.41 -9.45
N GLU A 218 -17.06 -51.81 -8.26
CA GLU A 218 -17.96 -50.75 -7.78
C GLU A 218 -17.88 -49.47 -8.63
N GLU A 219 -16.67 -49.08 -9.03
CA GLU A 219 -16.44 -47.89 -9.84
C GLU A 219 -16.97 -48.08 -11.27
N ALA A 220 -16.75 -49.25 -11.87
CA ALA A 220 -17.31 -49.64 -13.15
C ALA A 220 -18.85 -49.65 -13.14
N GLY A 221 -19.46 -50.27 -12.12
CA GLY A 221 -20.92 -50.25 -11.97
C GLY A 221 -21.50 -48.86 -11.75
N LYS A 222 -20.76 -47.96 -11.08
CA LYS A 222 -21.15 -46.55 -10.92
C LYS A 222 -21.11 -45.78 -12.24
N ILE A 223 -20.07 -45.97 -13.04
CA ILE A 223 -19.94 -45.32 -14.35
C ILE A 223 -21.08 -45.74 -15.28
N LEU A 224 -21.45 -47.02 -15.29
CA LEU A 224 -22.59 -47.52 -16.10
C LEU A 224 -23.93 -46.95 -15.62
N ARG A 225 -24.17 -46.85 -14.31
CA ARG A 225 -25.38 -46.19 -13.77
C ARG A 225 -25.45 -44.71 -14.13
N GLU A 226 -24.34 -43.98 -14.02
CA GLU A 226 -24.29 -42.56 -14.39
C GLU A 226 -24.53 -42.37 -15.90
N GLY A 227 -24.00 -43.29 -16.73
CA GLY A 227 -24.29 -43.31 -18.17
C GLY A 227 -25.75 -43.59 -18.51
N ALA A 228 -26.38 -44.57 -17.83
CA ALA A 228 -27.79 -44.90 -18.02
C ALA A 228 -28.72 -43.77 -17.56
N GLN A 229 -28.42 -43.11 -16.44
CA GLN A 229 -29.17 -41.94 -15.95
C GLN A 229 -29.05 -40.72 -16.88
N ALA A 230 -27.86 -40.49 -17.45
CA ALA A 230 -27.65 -39.42 -18.42
C ALA A 230 -28.41 -39.68 -19.75
N ALA A 231 -28.47 -40.93 -20.19
CA ALA A 231 -29.25 -41.32 -21.37
C ALA A 231 -30.77 -41.20 -21.13
N ALA A 232 -31.26 -41.50 -19.92
CA ALA A 232 -32.66 -41.33 -19.55
C ALA A 232 -33.07 -39.85 -19.46
N ALA A 233 -32.21 -38.98 -18.93
CA ALA A 233 -32.47 -37.53 -18.87
C ALA A 233 -32.50 -36.87 -20.26
N ALA A 234 -31.70 -37.35 -21.21
CA ALA A 234 -31.69 -36.84 -22.59
C ALA A 234 -32.94 -37.25 -23.41
N ALA A 235 -33.71 -38.24 -22.96
CA ALA A 235 -34.95 -38.66 -23.59
C ALA A 235 -36.20 -37.90 -23.07
N ASP A 236 -36.07 -37.14 -21.99
CA ASP A 236 -37.17 -36.43 -21.30
C ASP A 236 -37.24 -34.93 -21.64
N GLU A 237 -36.24 -34.39 -22.37
CA GLU A 237 -36.21 -32.97 -22.83
C GLU A 237 -36.64 -32.82 -24.30
N GLY A 238 -37.31 -33.83 -24.87
CA GLY A 238 -37.69 -33.89 -26.27
C GLY A 238 -39.19 -33.83 -26.55
N GLU A 239 -39.99 -33.11 -25.77
CA GLU A 239 -41.41 -32.88 -26.10
C GLU A 239 -41.96 -31.64 -25.37
N GLY A 240 -42.27 -30.57 -26.10
CA GLY A 240 -42.83 -29.32 -25.56
C GLY A 240 -42.82 -28.15 -26.55
N ASP A 241 -43.88 -28.09 -27.36
CA ASP A 241 -44.31 -27.08 -28.34
C ASP A 241 -44.14 -25.61 -27.86
N GLU A 242 -43.69 -24.67 -28.69
CA GLU A 242 -44.44 -23.88 -29.70
C GLU A 242 -45.68 -23.13 -29.16
N ASP A 243 -45.72 -21.83 -29.50
CA ASP A 243 -46.78 -20.83 -29.34
C ASP A 243 -47.06 -20.23 -27.93
N ASP A 244 -46.62 -18.97 -27.72
CA ASP A 244 -47.61 -17.92 -27.48
C ASP A 244 -47.11 -16.50 -27.77
N LEU A 245 -47.93 -15.84 -28.57
CA LEU A 245 -47.85 -14.53 -29.20
C LEU A 245 -48.42 -13.43 -28.28
N PHE A 246 -47.79 -12.25 -28.32
CA PHE A 246 -48.34 -10.90 -28.03
C PHE A 246 -48.89 -10.56 -26.62
N GLY A 247 -48.34 -9.48 -26.06
CA GLY A 247 -48.95 -8.74 -24.93
C GLY A 247 -48.23 -7.44 -24.57
N PHE A 248 -48.35 -6.42 -25.42
CA PHE A 248 -47.98 -5.03 -25.10
C PHE A 248 -48.94 -4.46 -24.04
N GLY A 249 -48.39 -3.81 -23.01
CA GLY A 249 -49.17 -3.06 -22.02
C GLY A 249 -48.28 -2.20 -21.14
N ALA A 250 -47.97 -0.99 -21.61
CA ALA A 250 -47.30 0.04 -20.84
C ALA A 250 -48.34 0.81 -20.00
N GLU A 251 -48.07 1.00 -18.71
CA GLU A 251 -48.74 1.99 -17.87
C GLU A 251 -47.71 2.65 -16.91
N PRO A 252 -47.65 3.99 -16.82
CA PRO A 252 -46.58 4.70 -16.11
C PRO A 252 -46.93 4.88 -14.62
N ALA A 253 -46.04 4.42 -13.73
CA ALA A 253 -46.15 4.68 -12.30
C ALA A 253 -45.55 6.06 -11.94
N ALA A 254 -46.32 6.78 -11.12
CA ALA A 254 -46.11 8.15 -10.70
C ALA A 254 -44.81 8.40 -9.90
N ALA A 255 -44.27 9.60 -10.11
CA ALA A 255 -43.13 10.16 -9.40
C ALA A 255 -43.41 10.34 -7.90
N GLN A 256 -42.51 9.84 -7.06
CA GLN A 256 -42.42 10.19 -5.64
C GLN A 256 -41.33 11.26 -5.44
N PRO A 257 -41.49 12.20 -4.49
CA PRO A 257 -40.54 13.28 -4.26
C PRO A 257 -39.25 12.77 -3.61
N VAL A 258 -38.12 13.24 -4.16
CA VAL A 258 -36.75 13.01 -3.72
C VAL A 258 -36.55 13.52 -2.29
N GLN A 259 -36.43 12.62 -1.31
CA GLN A 259 -35.88 12.93 0.01
C GLN A 259 -34.35 12.85 -0.05
N ALA A 260 -33.69 13.83 0.56
CA ALA A 260 -32.23 13.94 0.59
C ALA A 260 -31.59 12.66 1.16
N ALA A 261 -30.73 12.03 0.36
CA ALA A 261 -30.05 10.80 0.71
C ALA A 261 -29.10 11.02 1.90
N VAL A 262 -29.46 10.47 3.05
CA VAL A 262 -28.56 10.27 4.20
C VAL A 262 -27.65 9.08 3.85
N PRO A 263 -26.31 9.20 3.93
CA PRO A 263 -25.41 8.14 3.49
C PRO A 263 -25.63 6.84 4.27
N GLU A 264 -25.83 5.74 3.55
CA GLU A 264 -26.04 4.39 4.08
C GLU A 264 -24.74 3.76 4.58
N GLY A 265 -24.10 4.39 5.57
CA GLY A 265 -22.94 3.84 6.27
C GLY A 265 -23.32 3.08 7.54
N PRO A 266 -22.50 2.11 7.99
CA PRO A 266 -22.62 1.53 9.33
C PRO A 266 -22.41 2.62 10.38
N ILE A 267 -23.36 2.78 11.29
CA ILE A 267 -23.36 3.82 12.33
C ILE A 267 -22.57 3.29 13.53
N ASP A 268 -21.56 4.04 13.94
CA ASP A 268 -20.74 3.70 15.10
C ASP A 268 -21.46 4.10 16.39
N LEU A 269 -21.93 3.09 17.14
CA LEU A 269 -22.67 3.27 18.40
C LEU A 269 -21.87 4.05 19.45
N ALA A 270 -20.54 4.11 19.34
CA ALA A 270 -19.68 4.88 20.24
C ALA A 270 -19.80 6.41 20.06
N LYS A 271 -20.40 6.87 18.96
CA LYS A 271 -20.56 8.31 18.64
C LYS A 271 -21.95 8.84 18.99
N VAL A 272 -22.83 8.00 19.54
CA VAL A 272 -24.21 8.36 19.88
C VAL A 272 -24.27 8.81 21.35
N PRO A 273 -24.87 9.98 21.66
CA PRO A 273 -25.04 10.41 23.05
C PRO A 273 -25.79 9.37 23.88
N ALA A 274 -25.31 9.09 25.10
CA ALA A 274 -25.84 8.03 25.96
C ALA A 274 -27.34 8.19 26.31
N GLU A 275 -27.82 9.43 26.40
CA GLU A 275 -29.22 9.77 26.65
C GLU A 275 -30.14 9.33 25.50
N VAL A 276 -29.70 9.53 24.26
CA VAL A 276 -30.47 9.15 23.06
C VAL A 276 -30.50 7.65 22.86
N LEU A 277 -29.40 6.97 23.22
CA LEU A 277 -29.33 5.52 23.22
C LEU A 277 -30.26 4.89 24.27
N ALA A 278 -30.48 5.57 25.41
CA ALA A 278 -31.43 5.12 26.44
C ALA A 278 -32.89 5.24 25.99
N GLU A 279 -33.26 6.32 25.30
CA GLU A 279 -34.60 6.50 24.72
C GLU A 279 -34.89 5.49 23.60
N LEU A 280 -33.91 5.24 22.72
CA LEU A 280 -34.06 4.26 21.63
C LEU A 280 -34.19 2.82 22.15
N LYS A 281 -33.52 2.48 23.25
CA LYS A 281 -33.66 1.18 23.93
C LYS A 281 -35.03 0.97 24.58
N GLN A 282 -35.78 2.03 24.88
CA GLN A 282 -37.16 1.90 25.38
C GLN A 282 -38.15 1.59 24.24
N LYS A 283 -37.84 2.06 23.03
CA LYS A 283 -38.73 1.94 21.86
C LYS A 283 -38.45 0.71 20.99
N TYR A 284 -37.18 0.29 20.90
CA TYR A 284 -36.75 -0.81 20.04
C TYR A 284 -35.94 -1.85 20.82
N PRO A 285 -36.04 -3.14 20.44
CA PRO A 285 -35.26 -4.17 21.08
C PRO A 285 -33.75 -3.99 20.80
N GLU A 286 -32.91 -4.27 21.79
CA GLU A 286 -31.46 -3.98 21.73
C GLU A 286 -30.75 -4.63 20.53
N TRP A 287 -31.23 -5.77 20.03
CA TRP A 287 -30.67 -6.44 18.86
C TRP A 287 -30.91 -5.69 17.55
N ALA A 288 -31.96 -4.86 17.46
CA ALA A 288 -32.28 -4.09 16.25
C ALA A 288 -31.40 -2.82 16.11
N LEU A 289 -30.86 -2.33 17.22
CA LEU A 289 -29.98 -1.16 17.28
C LEU A 289 -28.53 -1.50 16.93
N LYS A 290 -28.12 -2.77 17.01
CA LYS A 290 -26.75 -3.22 16.73
C LYS A 290 -26.56 -3.62 15.26
N PRO A 291 -25.41 -3.29 14.63
CA PRO A 291 -25.02 -3.87 13.35
C PRO A 291 -24.96 -5.40 13.45
N LYS A 292 -25.33 -6.10 12.39
CA LYS A 292 -25.38 -7.58 12.35
C LYS A 292 -24.03 -8.23 12.72
N ASP A 293 -22.93 -7.56 12.45
CA ASP A 293 -21.57 -8.02 12.75
C ASP A 293 -21.22 -7.99 14.25
N GLN A 294 -22.03 -7.31 15.07
CA GLN A 294 -21.85 -7.18 16.52
C GLN A 294 -22.89 -8.01 17.32
N TRP A 295 -23.64 -8.88 16.64
CA TRP A 295 -24.70 -9.67 17.29
C TRP A 295 -24.11 -10.82 18.12
N SER A 296 -24.60 -10.95 19.35
CA SER A 296 -24.35 -12.12 20.18
C SER A 296 -25.25 -13.29 19.79
N ALA A 297 -24.95 -14.50 20.28
CA ALA A 297 -25.79 -15.68 20.06
C ALA A 297 -27.22 -15.51 20.63
N GLU A 298 -27.39 -14.65 21.64
CA GLU A 298 -28.70 -14.32 22.22
C GLU A 298 -29.49 -13.36 21.33
N ASP A 299 -28.82 -12.40 20.70
CA ASP A 299 -29.42 -11.48 19.71
C ASP A 299 -29.96 -12.25 18.48
N PHE A 300 -29.20 -13.25 17.99
CA PHE A 300 -29.67 -14.13 16.91
C PHE A 300 -30.90 -14.95 17.30
N LYS A 301 -30.95 -15.46 18.54
CA LYS A 301 -32.12 -16.19 19.06
C LYS A 301 -33.34 -15.28 19.21
N ALA A 302 -33.14 -14.04 19.65
CA ALA A 302 -34.20 -13.04 19.75
C ALA A 302 -34.78 -12.67 18.37
N GLN A 303 -33.92 -12.48 17.36
CA GLN A 303 -34.39 -12.23 15.99
C GLN A 303 -35.14 -13.46 15.41
N ALA A 304 -34.65 -14.67 15.66
CA ALA A 304 -35.33 -15.89 15.20
C ALA A 304 -36.69 -16.08 15.88
N LYS A 305 -36.82 -15.70 17.17
CA LYS A 305 -38.09 -15.69 17.89
C LYS A 305 -39.05 -14.61 17.35
N ALA A 306 -38.54 -13.43 17.01
CA ALA A 306 -39.34 -12.38 16.37
C ALA A 306 -39.84 -12.81 14.97
N LYS A 307 -38.99 -13.47 14.18
CA LYS A 307 -39.40 -14.04 12.87
C LYS A 307 -40.45 -15.14 13.00
N SER A 308 -40.34 -15.98 14.02
CA SER A 308 -41.33 -17.04 14.25
C SER A 308 -42.66 -16.49 14.76
N ALA A 309 -42.64 -15.40 15.55
CA ALA A 309 -43.84 -14.69 16.00
C ALA A 309 -44.54 -13.97 14.83
N PHE A 310 -43.79 -13.26 13.98
CA PHE A 310 -44.31 -12.66 12.74
C PHE A 310 -44.94 -13.71 11.81
N LYS A 311 -44.28 -14.86 11.61
CA LYS A 311 -44.80 -15.95 10.79
C LYS A 311 -46.11 -16.56 11.34
N LYS A 312 -46.38 -16.37 12.64
CA LYS A 312 -47.62 -16.78 13.31
C LYS A 312 -48.68 -15.66 13.34
N GLY A 313 -48.41 -14.50 12.72
CA GLY A 313 -49.31 -13.34 12.73
C GLY A 313 -49.27 -12.52 14.02
N GLU A 314 -48.36 -12.86 14.94
CA GLU A 314 -48.22 -12.19 16.24
C GLU A 314 -46.94 -11.34 16.24
N GLY A 315 -47.03 -10.13 15.70
CA GLY A 315 -45.98 -9.10 15.84
C GLY A 315 -45.52 -8.45 14.53
N PRO A 316 -44.72 -7.36 14.62
CA PRO A 316 -44.22 -6.60 13.47
C PRO A 316 -43.10 -7.35 12.71
N ASP A 317 -42.91 -7.03 11.43
CA ASP A 317 -41.85 -7.64 10.60
C ASP A 317 -40.47 -7.27 11.18
N PRO A 318 -39.65 -8.27 11.56
CA PRO A 318 -38.30 -8.03 12.08
C PRO A 318 -37.41 -7.20 11.16
N LYS A 319 -37.63 -7.22 9.84
CA LYS A 319 -36.88 -6.36 8.90
C LYS A 319 -37.28 -4.89 9.04
N GLN A 320 -38.57 -4.61 9.23
CA GLN A 320 -39.08 -3.25 9.43
C GLN A 320 -38.61 -2.69 10.77
N VAL A 321 -38.64 -3.49 11.84
CA VAL A 321 -38.13 -3.09 13.16
C VAL A 321 -36.64 -2.73 13.11
N ILE A 322 -35.83 -3.45 12.34
CA ILE A 322 -34.41 -3.10 12.13
C ILE A 322 -34.29 -1.78 11.35
N ALA A 323 -35.05 -1.63 10.26
CA ALA A 323 -34.98 -0.44 9.42
C ALA A 323 -35.41 0.83 10.19
N GLU A 324 -36.51 0.76 10.93
CA GLU A 324 -37.02 1.86 11.77
C GLU A 324 -36.06 2.21 12.91
N ALA A 325 -35.46 1.20 13.56
CA ALA A 325 -34.48 1.42 14.62
C ALA A 325 -33.19 2.09 14.08
N GLN A 326 -32.70 1.66 12.91
CA GLN A 326 -31.53 2.26 12.27
C GLN A 326 -31.82 3.66 11.75
N GLN A 327 -33.01 3.92 11.21
CA GLN A 327 -33.41 5.26 10.79
C GLN A 327 -33.52 6.22 11.98
N ALA A 328 -34.14 5.79 13.08
CA ALA A 328 -34.23 6.61 14.30
C ALA A 328 -32.83 6.92 14.89
N LEU A 329 -31.87 5.99 14.76
CA LEU A 329 -30.47 6.21 15.13
C LEU A 329 -29.80 7.27 14.24
N ARG A 330 -30.08 7.29 12.94
CA ARG A 330 -29.55 8.31 12.00
C ARG A 330 -30.11 9.69 12.29
N GLU A 331 -31.41 9.78 12.52
CA GLU A 331 -32.09 11.04 12.86
C GLU A 331 -31.58 11.61 14.19
N ALA A 332 -31.35 10.75 15.18
CA ALA A 332 -30.71 11.09 16.44
C ALA A 332 -29.29 11.66 16.27
N VAL A 333 -28.45 11.00 15.47
CA VAL A 333 -27.07 11.46 15.20
C VAL A 333 -27.07 12.77 14.40
N ALA A 334 -27.98 12.92 13.44
CA ALA A 334 -28.15 14.17 12.69
C ALA A 334 -28.61 15.34 13.57
N LYS A 335 -29.48 15.07 14.55
CA LYS A 335 -29.93 16.08 15.52
C LYS A 335 -28.84 16.45 16.52
N ALA A 336 -28.02 15.47 16.94
CA ALA A 336 -26.86 15.70 17.80
C ALA A 336 -25.76 16.51 17.09
N SER A 337 -25.51 16.24 15.80
CA SER A 337 -24.54 17.00 15.01
C SER A 337 -25.02 18.41 14.67
N ALA A 338 -26.32 18.62 14.48
CA ALA A 338 -26.92 19.95 14.32
C ALA A 338 -26.81 20.80 15.60
N GLY A 339 -26.91 20.18 16.79
CA GLY A 339 -26.66 20.85 18.07
C GLY A 339 -25.16 21.15 18.34
N ALA A 340 -24.26 20.28 17.87
CA ALA A 340 -22.81 20.43 18.04
C ALA A 340 -22.19 21.52 17.15
N GLY A 341 -22.87 21.94 16.09
CA GLY A 341 -22.42 23.05 15.22
C GLY A 341 -22.30 24.41 15.93
N ALA A 342 -23.01 24.60 17.05
CA ALA A 342 -22.91 25.81 17.88
C ALA A 342 -21.80 25.73 18.95
N ALA A 343 -21.32 24.52 19.29
CA ALA A 343 -20.30 24.29 20.33
C ALA A 343 -18.88 24.06 19.79
N ALA A 344 -18.73 23.78 18.49
CA ALA A 344 -17.44 23.53 17.84
C ALA A 344 -16.52 24.78 17.70
N ALA A 345 -16.97 25.95 18.14
CA ALA A 345 -16.16 27.18 18.18
C ALA A 345 -15.31 27.32 19.47
N ALA A 346 -15.39 26.40 20.43
CA ALA A 346 -14.81 26.60 21.77
C ALA A 346 -13.74 25.57 22.23
N GLU A 347 -13.39 24.54 21.45
CA GLU A 347 -12.32 23.60 21.84
C GLU A 347 -11.20 23.52 20.78
N THR A 348 -10.35 24.55 20.77
CA THR A 348 -9.03 24.52 20.13
C THR A 348 -7.95 24.69 21.18
N THR A 349 -7.56 23.58 21.83
CA THR A 349 -6.29 23.53 22.57
C THR A 349 -5.71 22.12 22.59
N ASP A 350 -5.64 21.44 21.44
CA ASP A 350 -4.75 20.28 21.31
C ASP A 350 -3.37 20.78 20.81
N PRO A 351 -2.35 20.86 21.69
CA PRO A 351 -1.04 21.40 21.35
C PRO A 351 -0.35 20.61 20.23
N ARG A 352 -0.68 19.31 20.07
CA ARG A 352 -0.15 18.50 18.95
C ARG A 352 -0.71 18.94 17.62
N ARG A 353 -1.99 19.30 17.56
CA ARG A 353 -2.63 19.79 16.35
C ARG A 353 -2.11 21.17 15.95
N ALA A 354 -1.86 22.03 16.94
CA ALA A 354 -1.21 23.33 16.72
C ALA A 354 0.24 23.17 16.19
N ALA A 355 1.03 22.25 16.78
CA ALA A 355 2.39 21.98 16.34
C ALA A 355 2.45 21.42 14.90
N LEU A 356 1.53 20.51 14.54
CA LEU A 356 1.45 19.97 13.18
C LEU A 356 1.03 21.03 12.14
N MET A 357 0.20 22.01 12.53
CA MET A 357 -0.13 23.13 11.65
C MET A 357 1.06 24.08 11.47
N ALA A 358 1.82 24.36 12.53
CA ALA A 358 3.03 25.18 12.44
C ALA A 358 4.10 24.54 11.53
N LEU A 359 4.30 23.21 11.65
CA LEU A 359 5.18 22.43 10.77
C LEU A 359 4.81 22.55 9.29
N ARG A 360 3.50 22.55 9.00
CA ARG A 360 2.99 22.69 7.63
C ARG A 360 3.22 24.08 7.03
N GLN A 361 3.41 25.11 7.87
CA GLN A 361 3.79 26.45 7.42
C GLN A 361 5.30 26.57 7.17
N GLN A 362 6.12 25.76 7.86
CA GLN A 362 7.57 25.87 7.81
C GLN A 362 8.22 24.95 6.77
N PHE A 363 7.62 23.80 6.47
CA PHE A 363 8.18 22.82 5.54
C PHE A 363 7.18 22.44 4.44
N PRO A 364 7.66 22.20 3.20
CA PRO A 364 6.80 21.72 2.13
C PRO A 364 6.28 20.31 2.44
N MET A 365 5.07 20.00 1.98
CA MET A 365 4.35 18.77 2.34
C MET A 365 5.10 17.50 1.94
N TRP A 366 5.85 17.53 0.84
CA TRP A 366 6.66 16.40 0.40
C TRP A 366 7.77 16.04 1.41
N ALA A 367 8.30 17.02 2.15
CA ALA A 367 9.37 16.81 3.12
C ALA A 367 8.87 16.16 4.42
N LEU A 368 7.58 16.36 4.76
CA LEU A 368 6.93 15.79 5.93
C LEU A 368 6.42 14.35 5.68
N LYS A 369 6.17 13.97 4.42
CA LYS A 369 5.67 12.63 4.06
C LYS A 369 6.80 11.63 3.75
N PRO A 370 6.62 10.34 4.06
CA PRO A 370 7.50 9.29 3.55
C PRO A 370 7.36 9.19 2.03
N ARG A 371 8.49 8.95 1.33
CA ARG A 371 8.56 8.93 -0.15
C ARG A 371 7.55 8.00 -0.83
N ARG A 372 7.10 6.94 -0.15
CA ARG A 372 6.10 5.98 -0.65
C ARG A 372 4.68 6.57 -0.72
N GLN A 373 4.43 7.70 -0.05
CA GLN A 373 3.16 8.41 -0.01
C GLN A 373 3.21 9.73 -0.79
N TRP A 374 4.26 9.95 -1.58
CA TRP A 374 4.39 11.15 -2.40
C TRP A 374 3.40 11.08 -3.56
N THR A 375 2.67 12.18 -3.73
CA THR A 375 1.84 12.45 -4.90
C THR A 375 2.71 13.02 -6.04
N ALA A 376 2.15 13.11 -7.25
CA ALA A 376 2.86 13.69 -8.39
C ALA A 376 3.29 15.15 -8.14
N ASP A 377 2.52 15.90 -7.35
CA ASP A 377 2.84 17.28 -6.96
C ASP A 377 3.99 17.32 -5.95
N ASP A 378 3.99 16.39 -4.97
CA ASP A 378 5.10 16.23 -4.03
C ASP A 378 6.42 15.90 -4.77
N PHE A 379 6.36 15.11 -5.86
CA PHE A 379 7.53 14.83 -6.71
C PHE A 379 7.99 16.04 -7.52
N ARG A 380 7.05 16.86 -8.04
CA ARG A 380 7.36 18.09 -8.79
C ARG A 380 8.01 19.13 -7.90
N GLU A 381 7.44 19.41 -6.74
CA GLU A 381 8.00 20.37 -5.77
C GLU A 381 9.38 19.93 -5.26
N ALA A 382 9.59 18.61 -5.05
CA ALA A 382 10.90 18.09 -4.67
C ALA A 382 11.92 18.19 -5.81
N ALA A 383 11.49 18.04 -7.07
CA ALA A 383 12.34 18.22 -8.24
C ALA A 383 12.70 19.70 -8.46
N GLU A 384 11.76 20.63 -8.25
CA GLU A 384 12.00 22.07 -8.28
C GLU A 384 12.98 22.49 -7.18
N ALA A 385 12.82 21.97 -5.97
CA ALA A 385 13.79 22.17 -4.89
C ALA A 385 15.17 21.61 -5.25
N LYS A 386 15.25 20.49 -5.98
CA LYS A 386 16.52 19.92 -6.46
C LYS A 386 17.14 20.76 -7.57
N ILE A 387 16.33 21.34 -8.45
CA ILE A 387 16.78 22.27 -9.50
C ILE A 387 17.28 23.56 -8.86
N ALA A 388 16.61 24.05 -7.81
CA ALA A 388 17.05 25.21 -7.03
C ALA A 388 18.38 24.95 -6.31
N GLU A 389 18.57 23.75 -5.74
CA GLU A 389 19.85 23.29 -5.19
C GLU A 389 20.96 23.30 -6.26
N LEU A 390 20.70 22.73 -7.44
CA LEU A 390 21.66 22.69 -8.55
C LEU A 390 21.99 24.08 -9.12
N ARG A 391 21.09 25.05 -8.93
CA ARG A 391 21.31 26.47 -9.27
C ARG A 391 22.00 27.26 -8.16
N GLY A 392 22.31 26.64 -7.02
CA GLY A 392 22.89 27.31 -5.85
C GLY A 392 21.93 28.26 -5.13
N GLN A 393 20.64 28.14 -5.39
CA GLN A 393 19.57 29.00 -4.89
C GLN A 393 18.64 28.19 -3.97
N GLY A 394 19.17 27.57 -2.92
CA GLY A 394 18.33 26.86 -1.95
C GLY A 394 19.08 25.92 -1.03
N MET A 395 18.41 25.49 0.04
CA MET A 395 18.91 24.41 0.89
C MET A 395 18.88 23.06 0.14
N PRO A 396 19.85 22.16 0.37
CA PRO A 396 19.83 20.83 -0.21
C PRO A 396 18.53 20.10 0.13
N VAL A 397 17.95 19.39 -0.86
CA VAL A 397 16.70 18.63 -0.68
C VAL A 397 16.80 17.63 0.47
N ALA A 398 17.98 17.05 0.66
CA ALA A 398 18.27 16.14 1.76
C ALA A 398 18.21 16.84 3.14
N GLU A 399 18.67 18.09 3.23
CA GLU A 399 18.70 18.86 4.46
C GLU A 399 17.31 19.39 4.82
N ILE A 400 16.52 19.84 3.83
CA ILE A 400 15.11 20.22 4.01
C ILE A 400 14.32 19.04 4.60
N ARG A 401 14.55 17.84 4.06
CA ARG A 401 13.88 16.62 4.52
C ARG A 401 14.34 16.18 5.91
N ALA A 402 15.63 16.26 6.20
CA ALA A 402 16.16 15.93 7.52
C ALA A 402 15.53 16.83 8.60
N LYS A 403 15.53 18.16 8.37
CA LYS A 403 14.92 19.14 9.29
C LYS A 403 13.40 18.94 9.44
N ALA A 404 12.70 18.66 8.35
CA ALA A 404 11.25 18.40 8.38
C ALA A 404 10.90 17.13 9.17
N GLN A 405 11.67 16.05 8.99
CA GLN A 405 11.43 14.78 9.70
C GLN A 405 11.78 14.89 11.19
N GLU A 406 12.88 15.57 11.54
CA GLU A 406 13.24 15.83 12.93
C GLU A 406 12.17 16.67 13.64
N ALA A 407 11.68 17.72 12.99
CA ALA A 407 10.65 18.59 13.56
C ALA A 407 9.28 17.86 13.66
N LEU A 408 8.95 16.98 12.72
CA LEU A 408 7.78 16.10 12.80
C LEU A 408 7.88 15.11 13.97
N GLU A 409 9.05 14.50 14.18
CA GLU A 409 9.29 13.59 15.31
C GLU A 409 9.17 14.31 16.65
N LYS A 410 9.69 15.55 16.76
CA LYS A 410 9.54 16.39 17.96
C LYS A 410 8.08 16.74 18.24
N ALA A 411 7.31 17.12 17.22
CA ALA A 411 5.89 17.40 17.37
C ALA A 411 5.08 16.15 17.75
N GLN A 412 5.44 14.97 17.22
CA GLN A 412 4.82 13.69 17.59
C GLN A 412 5.16 13.26 19.03
N ARG A 413 6.40 13.53 19.48
CA ARG A 413 6.85 13.28 20.85
C ARG A 413 6.24 14.26 21.87
N GLY A 414 5.56 15.32 21.40
CA GLY A 414 4.92 16.33 22.25
C GLY A 414 5.91 17.35 22.84
N GLU A 415 7.11 17.42 22.29
CA GLU A 415 8.08 18.48 22.61
C GLU A 415 7.64 19.74 21.85
N VAL A 416 6.92 20.63 22.53
CA VAL A 416 6.53 21.93 21.99
C VAL A 416 7.81 22.73 21.75
N SER A 417 8.18 22.91 20.48
CA SER A 417 9.21 23.88 20.13
C SER A 417 8.59 25.28 20.20
N GLU A 418 8.92 26.04 21.25
CA GLU A 418 8.94 27.49 21.13
C GLU A 418 9.97 27.85 20.04
N GLY A 419 9.52 28.55 19.01
CA GLY A 419 10.43 29.21 18.07
C GLY A 419 10.95 30.52 18.66
N PRO A 420 11.89 31.17 17.95
CA PRO A 420 13.30 30.84 17.87
C PRO A 420 14.09 31.70 18.87
N GLY A 421 14.98 31.08 19.65
CA GLY A 421 15.94 31.83 20.45
C GLY A 421 16.60 30.98 21.53
N VAL A 422 17.93 30.95 21.47
CA VAL A 422 18.84 30.60 22.57
C VAL A 422 19.04 29.10 22.87
N GLY A 423 20.27 28.64 22.61
CA GLY A 423 20.93 27.57 23.34
C GLY A 423 20.56 26.14 22.93
N VAL A 424 21.39 25.54 22.07
CA VAL A 424 21.42 24.08 21.90
C VAL A 424 21.86 23.47 23.24
N ALA A 425 20.89 23.06 24.08
CA ALA A 425 21.16 22.14 25.17
C ALA A 425 21.43 20.77 24.54
N THR A 426 22.70 20.42 24.40
CA THR A 426 23.13 19.07 24.07
C THR A 426 22.51 18.10 25.06
N LYS A 427 21.62 17.23 24.56
CA LYS A 427 20.97 16.18 25.34
C LYS A 427 22.09 15.24 25.83
N ARG A 428 22.38 15.24 27.13
CA ARG A 428 23.39 14.35 27.72
C ARG A 428 22.91 12.91 27.57
N GLU A 429 23.64 12.11 26.80
CA GLU A 429 23.49 10.66 26.79
C GLU A 429 24.33 10.06 27.93
N LEU A 430 23.84 9.00 28.58
CA LEU A 430 24.63 8.29 29.60
C LEU A 430 25.80 7.60 28.92
N THR A 431 26.99 7.69 29.50
CA THR A 431 28.14 6.92 29.01
C THR A 431 27.95 5.43 29.30
N GLU A 432 28.66 4.57 28.55
CA GLU A 432 28.61 3.12 28.77
C GLU A 432 29.01 2.73 30.21
N GLU A 433 29.93 3.49 30.82
CA GLU A 433 30.36 3.30 32.21
C GLU A 433 29.24 3.62 33.22
N GLU A 434 28.46 4.67 32.99
CA GLU A 434 27.30 5.03 33.83
C GLU A 434 26.21 3.96 33.74
N VAL A 435 25.96 3.43 32.53
CA VAL A 435 25.01 2.34 32.32
C VAL A 435 25.49 1.05 33.00
N GLN A 436 26.78 0.73 32.93
CA GLN A 436 27.35 -0.44 33.61
C GLN A 436 27.28 -0.31 35.14
N ALA A 437 27.49 0.89 35.69
CA ALA A 437 27.33 1.14 37.13
C ALA A 437 25.88 0.97 37.61
N ILE A 438 24.89 1.36 36.77
CA ILE A 438 23.47 1.14 37.05
C ILE A 438 23.14 -0.36 37.01
N ILE A 439 23.66 -1.09 36.01
CA ILE A 439 23.49 -2.55 35.91
C ILE A 439 24.10 -3.25 37.13
N ALA A 440 25.28 -2.82 37.60
CA ALA A 440 25.92 -3.38 38.80
C ALA A 440 25.04 -3.21 40.05
N LYS A 441 24.44 -2.03 40.26
CA LYS A 441 23.53 -1.80 41.39
C LYS A 441 22.25 -2.63 41.31
N LEU A 442 21.69 -2.77 40.11
CA LEU A 442 20.46 -3.56 39.92
C LEU A 442 20.71 -5.07 40.00
N SER A 443 21.95 -5.53 39.78
CA SER A 443 22.33 -6.94 39.89
C SER A 443 22.27 -7.50 41.31
N GLU A 444 22.15 -6.65 42.34
CA GLU A 444 21.90 -7.05 43.73
C GLU A 444 20.43 -7.45 43.97
N GLN A 445 19.49 -6.92 43.16
CA GLN A 445 18.05 -7.14 43.33
C GLN A 445 17.48 -8.10 42.27
N TYR A 446 18.07 -8.12 41.08
CA TYR A 446 17.62 -8.94 39.97
C TYR A 446 18.75 -9.86 39.50
N PRO A 447 18.42 -11.08 39.04
CA PRO A 447 19.44 -11.97 38.52
C PRO A 447 20.10 -11.36 37.27
N ALA A 448 21.43 -11.46 37.19
CA ALA A 448 22.23 -10.81 36.14
C ALA A 448 21.81 -11.14 34.70
N TRP A 449 21.23 -12.33 34.48
CA TRP A 449 20.70 -12.72 33.16
C TRP A 449 19.44 -11.95 32.74
N ALA A 450 18.65 -11.44 33.69
CA ALA A 450 17.42 -10.69 33.40
C ALA A 450 17.68 -9.22 33.02
N LEU A 451 18.84 -8.68 33.43
CA LEU A 451 19.25 -7.30 33.14
C LEU A 451 19.99 -7.17 31.79
N LYS A 452 20.40 -8.28 31.19
CA LYS A 452 21.12 -8.30 29.90
C LYS A 452 20.16 -8.52 28.73
N PRO A 453 20.38 -7.85 27.57
CA PRO A 453 19.72 -8.20 26.32
C PRO A 453 19.98 -9.66 25.98
N LYS A 454 18.97 -10.34 25.41
CA LYS A 454 19.06 -11.78 25.08
C LYS A 454 20.24 -12.12 24.15
N ASP A 455 20.64 -11.17 23.31
CA ASP A 455 21.76 -11.31 22.37
C ASP A 455 23.13 -11.32 23.05
N GLN A 456 23.20 -10.94 24.33
CA GLN A 456 24.41 -10.92 25.16
C GLN A 456 24.44 -12.05 26.21
N TRP A 457 23.53 -13.02 26.11
CA TRP A 457 23.43 -14.10 27.09
C TRP A 457 24.53 -15.15 26.88
N SER A 458 25.19 -15.51 27.98
CA SER A 458 26.11 -16.65 28.03
C SER A 458 25.35 -17.99 28.14
N ALA A 459 26.05 -19.09 27.89
CA ALA A 459 25.48 -20.43 28.08
C ALA A 459 25.03 -20.69 29.54
N GLU A 460 25.62 -20.00 30.51
CA GLU A 460 25.25 -20.07 31.93
C GLU A 460 23.98 -19.29 32.21
N ASP A 461 23.78 -18.15 31.56
CA ASP A 461 22.57 -17.33 31.65
C ASP A 461 21.34 -18.10 31.10
N PHE A 462 21.50 -18.81 29.98
CA PHE A 462 20.46 -19.69 29.44
C PHE A 462 20.12 -20.86 30.39
N LYS A 463 21.13 -21.46 31.05
CA LYS A 463 20.90 -22.51 32.04
C LYS A 463 20.20 -21.97 33.29
N ALA A 464 20.55 -20.77 33.74
CA ALA A 464 19.91 -20.11 34.87
C ALA A 464 18.44 -19.78 34.59
N GLN A 465 18.12 -19.27 33.39
CA GLN A 465 16.73 -19.05 32.97
C GLN A 465 15.94 -20.37 32.88
N ALA A 466 16.54 -21.43 32.32
CA ALA A 466 15.90 -22.73 32.22
C ALA A 466 15.61 -23.34 33.62
N LYS A 467 16.52 -23.14 34.58
CA LYS A 467 16.33 -23.54 35.97
C LYS A 467 15.19 -22.74 36.63
N ALA A 468 15.12 -21.43 36.42
CA ALA A 468 14.02 -20.58 36.91
C ALA A 468 12.67 -20.98 36.30
N LYS A 469 12.63 -21.34 35.01
CA LYS A 469 11.43 -21.85 34.33
C LYS A 469 10.97 -23.21 34.86
N SER A 470 11.93 -24.07 35.22
CA SER A 470 11.65 -25.36 35.85
C SER A 470 11.09 -25.18 37.26
N ALA A 471 11.62 -24.24 38.05
CA ALA A 471 11.14 -23.90 39.38
C ALA A 471 9.71 -23.32 39.34
N PHE A 472 9.44 -22.37 38.44
CA PHE A 472 8.08 -21.85 38.21
C PHE A 472 7.08 -22.96 37.83
N LYS A 473 7.48 -23.88 36.94
CA LYS A 473 6.63 -25.02 36.54
C LYS A 473 6.32 -25.98 37.70
N LYS A 474 7.15 -25.99 38.74
CA LYS A 474 6.93 -26.74 39.99
C LYS A 474 6.14 -25.95 41.04
N GLY A 475 5.72 -24.71 40.73
CA GLY A 475 5.01 -23.83 41.65
C GLY A 475 5.93 -23.08 42.64
N GLU A 476 7.25 -23.19 42.47
CA GLU A 476 8.24 -22.57 43.34
C GLU A 476 8.89 -21.39 42.59
N GLY A 477 8.36 -20.18 42.81
CA GLY A 477 8.95 -18.92 42.34
C GLY A 477 8.17 -18.19 41.24
N PRO A 478 8.54 -16.92 40.94
CA PRO A 478 7.85 -16.08 39.95
C PRO A 478 8.15 -16.46 38.49
N ASP A 479 7.28 -16.06 37.55
CA ASP A 479 7.45 -16.35 36.12
C ASP A 479 8.73 -15.68 35.59
N PRO A 480 9.67 -16.42 34.97
CA PRO A 480 10.87 -15.84 34.36
C PRO A 480 10.59 -14.68 33.40
N LYS A 481 9.43 -14.66 32.73
CA LYS A 481 9.05 -13.53 31.87
C LYS A 481 8.73 -12.26 32.67
N GLN A 482 8.10 -12.41 33.83
CA GLN A 482 7.83 -11.29 34.73
C GLN A 482 9.13 -10.75 35.32
N ILE A 483 10.04 -11.62 35.74
CA ILE A 483 11.36 -11.22 36.26
C ILE A 483 12.15 -10.40 35.21
N ILE A 484 12.12 -10.81 33.93
CA ILE A 484 12.76 -10.03 32.85
C ILE A 484 12.09 -8.68 32.67
N ALA A 485 10.75 -8.64 32.63
CA ALA A 485 10.01 -7.41 32.42
C ALA A 485 10.22 -6.40 33.57
N GLU A 486 10.19 -6.87 34.82
CA GLU A 486 10.43 -6.05 36.01
C GLU A 486 11.88 -5.56 36.07
N ALA A 487 12.86 -6.42 35.78
CA ALA A 487 14.27 -6.05 35.72
C ALA A 487 14.56 -4.99 34.65
N GLN A 488 13.96 -5.12 33.45
CA GLN A 488 14.12 -4.16 32.36
C GLN A 488 13.41 -2.83 32.67
N ALA A 489 12.23 -2.87 33.28
CA ALA A 489 11.54 -1.65 33.72
C ALA A 489 12.33 -0.90 34.81
N ALA A 490 12.92 -1.63 35.76
CA ALA A 490 13.80 -1.05 36.78
C ALA A 490 15.06 -0.41 36.18
N LEU A 491 15.66 -1.05 35.17
CA LEU A 491 16.82 -0.53 34.44
C LEU A 491 16.50 0.78 33.72
N GLU A 492 15.39 0.84 32.98
CA GLU A 492 14.99 2.06 32.28
C GLU A 492 14.61 3.19 33.25
N LYS A 493 13.94 2.86 34.36
CA LYS A 493 13.65 3.84 35.41
C LYS A 493 14.92 4.40 36.04
N ALA A 494 15.90 3.55 36.35
CA ALA A 494 17.17 3.99 36.93
C ALA A 494 18.01 4.86 35.96
N LYS A 495 17.97 4.56 34.64
CA LYS A 495 18.58 5.42 33.62
C LYS A 495 17.90 6.79 33.55
N GLN A 496 16.58 6.83 33.63
CA GLN A 496 15.82 8.08 33.63
C GLN A 496 16.08 8.91 34.89
N GLU A 497 16.18 8.27 36.06
CA GLU A 497 16.55 8.94 37.31
C GLU A 497 17.99 9.46 37.27
N ALA A 498 18.92 8.73 36.66
CA ALA A 498 20.31 9.18 36.46
C ALA A 498 20.40 10.37 35.49
N LEU A 499 19.65 10.35 34.37
CA LEU A 499 19.52 11.48 33.46
C LEU A 499 18.95 12.72 34.16
N LYS A 500 17.92 12.51 34.99
CA LYS A 500 17.28 13.59 35.74
C LYS A 500 18.20 14.15 36.82
N ALA A 501 18.92 13.30 37.55
CA ALA A 501 19.92 13.70 38.55
C ALA A 501 21.07 14.48 37.90
N ALA A 502 21.54 14.04 36.74
CA ALA A 502 22.55 14.72 35.93
C ALA A 502 22.08 16.09 35.39
N ALA A 503 20.77 16.25 35.13
CA ALA A 503 20.18 17.52 34.73
C ALA A 503 19.98 18.50 35.90
N THR A 504 19.74 17.98 37.12
CA THR A 504 19.58 18.81 38.34
C THR A 504 20.90 19.15 39.05
N ALA A 505 21.99 18.45 38.73
CA ALA A 505 23.32 18.79 39.21
C ALA A 505 23.89 19.98 38.40
N ALA A 506 23.43 21.19 38.70
CA ALA A 506 24.06 22.43 38.21
C ALA A 506 25.48 22.56 38.81
N PRO A 507 26.48 23.05 38.04
CA PRO A 507 27.83 23.21 38.53
C PRO A 507 27.91 24.41 39.48
N SER A 508 28.20 24.13 40.75
CA SER A 508 28.80 25.11 41.64
C SER A 508 30.21 25.42 41.14
N SER A 509 30.43 26.65 40.69
CA SER A 509 31.71 27.38 40.74
C SER A 509 32.97 26.62 40.28
N ALA A 510 33.27 26.66 38.98
CA ALA A 510 34.64 26.87 38.47
C ALA A 510 34.59 27.00 36.94
N ALA A 511 35.25 28.02 36.42
CA ALA A 511 35.41 28.29 35.00
C ALA A 511 35.87 27.06 34.21
N LYS A 512 35.08 26.63 33.22
CA LYS A 512 35.57 25.86 32.08
C LYS A 512 34.60 26.07 30.91
N ALA A 513 35.10 26.73 29.86
CA ALA A 513 34.37 27.00 28.63
C ALA A 513 33.91 25.69 27.95
N ALA A 514 32.72 25.73 27.35
CA ALA A 514 32.14 24.61 26.61
C ALA A 514 32.91 24.33 25.30
N PRO A 515 33.03 23.07 24.86
CA PRO A 515 33.82 22.70 23.69
C PRO A 515 33.03 22.98 22.40
N GLY A 516 33.48 23.93 21.59
CA GLY A 516 33.03 24.05 20.20
C GLY A 516 32.83 25.47 19.65
N GLU A 517 32.75 26.49 20.50
CA GLU A 517 32.75 27.88 20.03
C GLU A 517 34.18 28.41 20.08
N ILE A 518 34.77 28.63 18.89
CA ILE A 518 36.05 29.33 18.75
C ILE A 518 35.81 30.77 19.25
N PRO A 519 36.51 31.23 20.30
CA PRO A 519 36.36 32.58 20.81
C PRO A 519 36.59 33.62 19.69
N PRO A 520 35.75 34.66 19.57
CA PRO A 520 35.90 35.67 18.51
C PRO A 520 37.25 36.40 18.57
N GLU A 521 37.84 36.53 19.76
CA GLU A 521 39.18 37.12 19.97
C GLU A 521 40.30 36.34 19.27
N LEU A 522 40.16 35.02 19.10
CA LEU A 522 41.16 34.20 18.40
C LEU A 522 41.03 34.30 16.88
N LEU A 523 39.84 34.58 16.35
CA LEU A 523 39.61 34.79 14.92
C LEU A 523 40.19 36.12 14.42
N GLU A 524 40.38 37.10 15.30
CA GLU A 524 41.10 38.34 14.97
C GLU A 524 42.61 38.15 14.90
N LYS A 525 43.15 37.22 15.71
CA LYS A 525 44.59 37.01 15.84
C LYS A 525 45.16 35.92 14.94
N TYR A 526 44.38 34.86 14.66
CA TYR A 526 44.81 33.71 13.87
C TYR A 526 43.86 33.44 12.71
N PRO A 527 44.37 33.01 11.55
CA PRO A 527 43.52 32.67 10.42
C PRO A 527 42.63 31.46 10.73
N SER A 528 41.41 31.43 10.18
CA SER A 528 40.40 30.42 10.49
C SER A 528 40.85 28.98 10.27
N TRP A 529 41.76 28.74 9.31
CA TRP A 529 42.34 27.42 9.03
C TRP A 529 43.29 26.94 10.12
N ALA A 530 43.90 27.84 10.91
CA ALA A 530 44.82 27.46 11.99
C ALA A 530 44.09 27.01 13.26
N LEU A 531 42.83 27.44 13.44
CA LEU A 531 42.00 27.16 14.62
C LEU A 531 41.16 25.88 14.47
N LYS A 532 41.14 25.26 13.29
CA LYS A 532 40.35 24.06 12.99
C LYS A 532 41.25 22.85 12.68
N PRO A 533 40.85 21.63 13.07
CA PRO A 533 41.53 20.42 12.62
C PRO A 533 41.44 20.28 11.10
N LYS A 534 42.49 19.73 10.48
CA LYS A 534 42.65 19.64 9.02
C LYS A 534 41.50 18.93 8.31
N ASP A 535 40.83 18.00 9.00
CA ASP A 535 39.71 17.23 8.47
C ASP A 535 38.41 18.06 8.34
N GLN A 536 38.36 19.27 8.91
CA GLN A 536 37.23 20.20 8.86
C GLN A 536 37.48 21.41 7.95
N TRP A 537 38.57 21.42 7.20
CA TRP A 537 38.91 22.54 6.33
C TRP A 537 38.03 22.57 5.08
N SER A 538 37.52 23.75 4.76
CA SER A 538 36.91 24.03 3.46
C SER A 538 37.96 24.08 2.34
N ALA A 539 37.51 23.97 1.09
CA ALA A 539 38.39 24.06 -0.08
C ALA A 539 39.13 25.41 -0.17
N GLU A 540 38.56 26.48 0.38
CA GLU A 540 39.19 27.81 0.43
C GLU A 540 40.27 27.89 1.51
N GLU A 541 40.02 27.28 2.67
CA GLU A 541 40.99 27.16 3.77
C GLU A 541 42.20 26.30 3.36
N PHE A 542 41.98 25.21 2.62
CA PHE A 542 43.07 24.43 2.01
C PHE A 542 43.93 25.26 1.05
N LYS A 543 43.30 26.11 0.22
CA LYS A 543 44.02 27.00 -0.71
C LYS A 543 44.78 28.09 0.05
N ALA A 544 44.21 28.65 1.11
CA ALA A 544 44.85 29.66 1.96
C ALA A 544 46.08 29.09 2.68
N PHE A 545 45.99 27.88 3.24
CA PHE A 545 47.13 27.18 3.83
C PHE A 545 48.22 26.86 2.80
N ALA A 546 47.84 26.35 1.63
CA ALA A 546 48.80 26.08 0.55
C ALA A 546 49.53 27.34 0.08
N LYS A 547 48.81 28.48 0.02
CA LYS A 547 49.39 29.79 -0.29
C LYS A 547 50.37 30.25 0.80
N ALA A 548 50.01 30.10 2.07
CA ALA A 548 50.89 30.43 3.21
C ALA A 548 52.16 29.55 3.22
N LYS A 549 52.03 28.25 2.95
CA LYS A 549 53.16 27.32 2.84
C LYS A 549 54.07 27.63 1.65
N SER A 550 53.49 28.08 0.54
CA SER A 550 54.26 28.56 -0.62
C SER A 550 55.01 29.87 -0.31
N ALA A 551 54.40 30.79 0.44
CA ALA A 551 55.02 32.05 0.85
C ALA A 551 56.19 31.83 1.81
N PHE A 552 56.01 30.98 2.85
CA PHE A 552 57.09 30.59 3.77
C PHE A 552 58.27 29.94 3.04
N LYS A 553 58.00 29.05 2.07
CA LYS A 553 59.06 28.41 1.26
C LYS A 553 59.86 29.42 0.40
N LYS A 554 59.29 30.58 0.11
CA LYS A 554 59.96 31.69 -0.58
C LYS A 554 60.66 32.66 0.38
N GLY A 555 60.65 32.39 1.69
CA GLY A 555 61.19 33.27 2.72
C GLY A 555 60.28 34.46 3.05
N GLU A 556 59.05 34.47 2.53
CA GLU A 556 58.08 35.54 2.72
C GLU A 556 56.99 35.06 3.69
N GLY A 557 57.14 35.40 4.97
CA GLY A 557 56.12 35.20 6.00
C GLY A 557 56.44 34.11 7.04
N PRO A 558 55.60 34.01 8.09
CA PRO A 558 55.78 33.06 9.20
C PRO A 558 55.48 31.61 8.80
N ASP A 559 56.07 30.66 9.53
CA ASP A 559 55.85 29.22 9.32
C ASP A 559 54.38 28.85 9.60
N PRO A 560 53.61 28.38 8.60
CA PRO A 560 52.21 28.06 8.78
C PRO A 560 51.97 26.89 9.75
N GLU A 561 52.94 26.00 9.98
CA GLU A 561 52.80 24.93 10.97
C GLU A 561 53.01 25.45 12.39
N ALA A 562 53.89 26.45 12.57
CA ALA A 562 54.04 27.16 13.85
C ALA A 562 52.78 27.97 14.20
N ILE A 563 52.13 28.59 13.22
CA ILE A 563 50.85 29.31 13.41
C ILE A 563 49.74 28.36 13.87
N ILE A 564 49.69 27.13 13.33
CA ILE A 564 48.74 26.11 13.79
C ILE A 564 49.04 25.71 15.23
N ALA A 565 50.30 25.46 15.56
CA ALA A 565 50.69 25.07 16.92
C ALA A 565 50.38 26.17 17.94
N GLU A 566 50.64 27.43 17.61
CA GLU A 566 50.35 28.59 18.47
C GLU A 566 48.83 28.82 18.61
N ALA A 567 48.08 28.71 17.51
CA ALA A 567 46.62 28.84 17.53
C ALA A 567 45.96 27.71 18.32
N GLN A 568 46.45 26.47 18.21
CA GLN A 568 45.97 25.33 18.99
C GLN A 568 46.37 25.42 20.46
N ALA A 569 47.55 25.97 20.78
CA ALA A 569 47.94 26.25 22.16
C ALA A 569 47.03 27.32 22.78
N ALA A 570 46.69 28.36 22.02
CA ALA A 570 45.77 29.42 22.45
C ALA A 570 44.29 28.96 22.55
N LEU A 571 43.91 27.91 21.84
CA LEU A 571 42.57 27.30 21.94
C LEU A 571 42.44 26.36 23.16
N ASN A 572 43.56 25.78 23.61
CA ASN A 572 43.59 24.81 24.71
C ASN A 572 43.99 25.41 26.06
N GLY A 573 44.55 26.62 26.08
CA GLY A 573 44.90 27.39 27.27
C GLY A 573 43.80 28.39 27.62
#